data_AF-A0A973MAS1-F1
#
_entry.id   AF-A0A973MAS1-F1
#
_cell.length_a   1.000
_cell.length_b   1.000
_cell.length_c   1.000
_cell.angle_alpha   90.00
_cell.angle_beta   90.00
_cell.angle_gamma   90.00
#
_symmetry.space_group_name_H-M   'P 1'
#
loop_
_entity.id
_entity.type
_entity.pdbx_description
1 polymer ?
#
loop_
_entity_poly.entity_id
_entity_poly.type
_entity_poly.pdbx_seq_one_letter_code
_entity_poly.pdbx_strand_id
1 'polypeptide(L)' 'MQFFLARADQARAEAEAATLDHVRERCRRSEAAWSALADKAERSERLRDQDAKRKAEAAEAVTEPTRVR' A
#
# COMPACT_ATOMS: atom_id res chain seq x y z
N MET A 1 3.11 4.99 -0.90
CA MET A 1 2.20 4.35 -1.88
C MET A 1 2.29 5.07 -3.23
N GLN A 2 2.30 6.40 -3.23
CA GLN A 2 2.42 7.27 -4.41
C GLN A 2 3.48 6.88 -5.44
N PHE A 3 4.67 6.43 -5.01
CA PHE A 3 5.71 6.00 -5.95
C PHE A 3 5.23 4.81 -6.82
N PHE A 4 4.62 3.80 -6.21
CA PHE A 4 4.13 2.63 -6.94
C PHE A 4 2.97 2.99 -7.86
N LEU A 5 2.07 3.87 -7.41
CA LEU A 5 0.97 4.38 -8.23
C LEU A 5 1.49 5.15 -9.45
N ALA A 6 2.47 6.04 -9.27
CA ALA A 6 3.08 6.77 -10.38
C ALA A 6 3.75 5.83 -11.41
N ARG A 7 4.35 4.73 -10.96
CA ARG A 7 4.91 3.70 -11.86
C ARG A 7 3.82 2.91 -12.59
N ALA A 8 2.70 2.62 -11.93
CA ALA A 8 1.54 1.99 -12.57
C ALA A 8 0.94 2.90 -13.65
N ASP A 9 0.74 4.19 -13.33
CA ASP A 9 0.20 5.19 -14.26
C ASP A 9 1.11 5.37 -15.48
N GLN A 10 2.42 5.41 -15.28
CA GLN A 10 3.40 5.48 -16.36
C GLN A 10 3.31 4.25 -17.26
N ALA A 11 3.27 3.04 -16.68
CA ALA A 11 3.16 1.80 -17.45
C ALA A 11 1.84 1.72 -18.24
N ARG A 12 0.74 2.22 -17.68
CA ARG A 12 -0.55 2.35 -18.37
C ARG A 12 -0.44 3.31 -19.56
N ALA A 13 0.14 4.49 -19.37
CA ALA A 13 0.34 5.45 -20.45
C ALA A 13 1.20 4.88 -21.60
N GLU A 14 2.25 4.12 -21.26
CA GLU A 14 3.08 3.41 -22.23
C GLU A 14 2.29 2.30 -22.97
N ALA A 15 1.41 1.57 -22.29
CA ALA A 15 0.55 0.58 -22.93
C ALA A 15 -0.43 1.22 -23.93
N GLU A 16 -1.01 2.36 -23.58
CA GLU A 16 -1.92 3.09 -24.47
C GLU A 16 -1.19 3.64 -25.71
N ALA A 17 0.04 4.14 -25.53
CA ALA A 17 0.88 4.62 -26.63
C ALA A 17 1.47 3.50 -27.50
N ALA A 18 1.50 2.25 -27.03
CA ALA A 18 2.11 1.14 -27.76
C ALA A 18 1.35 0.83 -29.06
N THR A 19 2.09 0.72 -30.15
CA THR A 19 1.57 0.32 -31.48
C THR A 19 1.65 -1.18 -31.72
N LEU A 20 2.50 -1.88 -30.97
CA LEU A 20 2.69 -3.34 -31.05
C LEU A 20 2.04 -4.03 -29.86
N ASP A 21 1.28 -5.10 -30.13
CA ASP A 21 0.49 -5.79 -29.10
C ASP A 21 1.34 -6.39 -27.98
N HIS A 22 2.48 -7.01 -28.32
CA HIS A 22 3.38 -7.59 -27.32
C HIS A 22 4.02 -6.52 -26.40
N VAL A 23 4.20 -5.30 -26.90
CA VAL A 23 4.67 -4.16 -26.09
C VAL A 23 3.55 -3.72 -25.15
N ARG A 24 2.33 -3.55 -25.68
CA ARG A 24 1.13 -3.21 -24.89
C ARG A 24 0.91 -4.20 -23.75
N GLU A 25 0.98 -5.50 -24.03
CA GLU A 25 0.80 -6.56 -23.04
C GLU A 25 1.88 -6.52 -21.95
N ARG A 26 3.15 -6.33 -22.34
CA ARG A 26 4.25 -6.17 -21.38
C ARG A 26 4.04 -4.96 -20.47
N CYS A 27 3.60 -3.83 -21.03
CA CYS A 27 3.30 -2.62 -20.27
C CYS A 27 2.13 -2.84 -19.29
N ARG A 28 1.04 -3.49 -19.73
CA ARG A 28 -0.10 -3.85 -18.86
C ARG A 28 0.30 -4.79 -17.71
N ARG A 29 1.19 -5.76 -17.96
CA ARG A 29 1.76 -6.60 -16.90
C ARG A 29 2.59 -5.80 -15.90
N SER A 30 3.34 -4.81 -16.38
CA SER A 30 4.11 -3.89 -15.54
C SER A 30 3.18 -3.05 -14.67
N GLU A 31 2.13 -2.45 -15.25
CA GLU A 31 1.07 -1.74 -14.54
C GLU A 31 0.49 -2.61 -13.42
N ALA A 32 0.04 -3.83 -13.74
CA ALA A 32 -0.55 -4.74 -12.76
C ALA A 32 0.41 -5.07 -11.59
N ALA A 33 1.70 -5.26 -11.89
CA ALA A 33 2.71 -5.51 -10.85
C ALA A 33 2.91 -4.30 -9.93
N TRP A 34 2.94 -3.08 -10.49
CA TRP A 34 3.07 -1.86 -9.70
C TRP A 34 1.83 -1.58 -8.85
N SER A 35 0.64 -1.78 -9.40
CA SER A 35 -0.62 -1.64 -8.65
C SER A 35 -0.68 -2.62 -7.48
N ALA A 36 -0.31 -3.88 -7.69
CA ALA A 36 -0.27 -4.87 -6.61
C ALA A 36 0.72 -4.50 -5.48
N LEU A 37 1.84 -3.86 -5.82
CA LEU A 37 2.80 -3.32 -4.83
C LEU A 37 2.22 -2.12 -4.08
N ALA A 38 1.49 -1.23 -4.75
CA ALA A 38 0.80 -0.13 -4.11
C ALA A 38 -0.20 -0.65 -3.07
N ASP A 39 -1.04 -1.62 -3.44
CA ASP A 39 -2.03 -2.24 -2.55
C ASP A 39 -1.38 -2.94 -1.36
N LYS A 40 -0.26 -3.64 -1.58
CA LYS A 40 0.49 -4.28 -0.49
C LYS A 40 1.05 -3.24 0.48
N ALA A 41 1.57 -2.13 -0.05
CA ALA A 41 2.15 -1.08 0.76
C ALA A 41 1.05 -0.37 1.59
N GLU A 42 -0.11 -0.08 0.99
CA GLU A 42 -1.25 0.51 1.70
C GLU A 42 -1.76 -0.41 2.81
N ARG A 43 -1.92 -1.71 2.53
CA ARG A 43 -2.30 -2.69 3.54
C ARG A 43 -1.30 -2.73 4.70
N SER A 44 -0.01 -2.63 4.41
CA SER A 44 1.05 -2.60 5.43
C SER A 44 1.00 -1.34 6.29
N GLU A 45 0.65 -0.19 5.72
CA GLU A 45 0.41 1.04 6.49
C GLU A 45 -0.78 0.90 7.42
N ARG A 46 -1.92 0.45 6.90
CA ARG A 46 -3.13 0.24 7.69
C ARG A 46 -2.89 -0.72 8.86
N LEU A 47 -2.15 -1.80 8.65
CA LEU A 47 -1.81 -2.75 9.71
C LEU A 47 -0.94 -2.10 10.78
N ARG A 48 0.05 -1.28 10.40
CA ARG A 48 0.88 -0.55 11.35
C ARG A 48 0.08 0.45 12.18
N ASP A 49 -0.86 1.16 11.57
CA ASP A 49 -1.74 2.09 12.28
C ASP A 49 -2.65 1.36 13.28
N GLN A 50 -3.18 0.20 12.88
CA GLN A 50 -3.98 -0.66 13.76
C GLN A 50 -3.14 -1.20 14.93
N ASP A 51 -1.91 -1.63 14.68
CA ASP A 51 -0.98 -2.09 15.71
C ASP A 51 -0.63 -0.98 16.69
N ALA A 52 -0.39 0.24 16.20
CA ALA A 52 -0.10 1.39 17.04
C ALA A 52 -1.27 1.72 17.98
N LYS A 53 -2.51 1.67 17.46
CA LYS A 53 -3.73 1.86 18.28
C LYS A 53 -3.86 0.79 19.35
N ARG A 54 -3.76 -0.49 18.97
CA ARG A 54 -3.84 -1.61 19.92
C ARG A 54 -2.79 -1.53 21.01
N LYS A 55 -1.56 -1.12 20.67
CA LYS A 55 -0.48 -0.92 21.64
C LYS A 55 -0.75 0.25 22.57
N ALA A 56 -1.30 1.36 22.05
CA ALA A 56 -1.67 2.51 22.87
C ALA A 56 -2.79 2.15 23.86
N GLU A 57 -3.85 1.48 23.40
CA GLU A 57 -4.95 0.99 24.23
C GLU A 57 -4.45 0.02 25.32
N ALA A 58 -3.55 -0.91 24.95
CA ALA A 58 -2.93 -1.82 25.91
C ALA A 58 -2.02 -1.10 26.91
N ALA A 59 -1.29 -0.07 26.49
CA ALA A 59 -0.45 0.73 27.39
C ALA A 59 -1.30 1.54 28.38
N GLU A 60 -2.43 2.10 27.94
CA GLU A 60 -3.38 2.84 28.77
C GLU A 60 -4.08 1.93 29.79
N ALA A 61 -4.49 0.72 29.37
CA ALA A 61 -5.04 -0.28 30.27
C ALA A 61 -4.03 -0.81 31.32
N VAL A 62 -2.73 -0.74 31.02
CA VAL A 62 -1.64 -1.12 31.96
C VAL A 62 -1.27 0.02 32.91
N THR A 63 -1.54 1.28 32.57
CA THR A 63 -1.28 2.44 33.46
C THR A 63 -2.45 2.76 34.39
N GLU A 64 -3.68 2.35 34.06
CA GLU A 64 -4.86 2.52 34.93
C GLU A 64 -5.02 1.58 36.16
N PRO A 65 -4.37 0.40 36.32
CA PRO A 65 -4.69 -0.52 37.41
C PRO A 65 -4.09 -0.12 38.77
N THR A 66 -3.37 1.00 38.89
CA THR A 66 -2.74 1.43 40.16
C THR A 66 -3.36 2.67 40.80
N ARG A 67 -4.42 3.26 40.22
CA ARG A 67 -5.16 4.33 40.90
C ARG A 67 -6.26 3.77 41.82
N VAL A 68 -5.88 2.83 42.70
CA VAL A 68 -6.72 2.45 43.85
C VAL A 68 -6.25 3.26 45.06
N ARG A 69 -7.26 3.88 45.66
CA ARG A 69 -7.34 4.90 46.72
C ARG A 69 -6.51 4.63 47.98
#